data_AF-Q0G4I4-F1
#
_entry.id   AF-Q0G4I4-F1
#
_cell.length_a   1.000
_cell.length_b   1.000
_cell.length_c   1.000
_cell.angle_alpha   90.00
_cell.angle_beta   90.00
_cell.angle_gamma   90.00
#
_symmetry.space_group_name_H-M   'P 1'
#
loop_
_entity.id
_entity.type
_entity.pdbx_description
1 polymer ?
#
loop_
_entity_poly.entity_id
_entity_poly.type
_entity_poly.pdbx_seq_one_letter_code
_entity_poly.pdbx_strand_id
1 'polypeptide(L)'
;MITAALTFAFGFLLALLCALLIAPLVWKRARSIAKQEFEATIPANAREIQGTYDLLRAQTAFEARQREIASEERERRAALERADAGRVASENAELKARTKALTKQVSQQLSELEEVNAALSKREAEADEVDSELREVHHDLRVRIEEFEDLGRRFEEMTDIADERKVQIITLETRNDELADELRVLERRARENGNAVDRLSHEVDGLRAQLGKERASNQRLEAKVTRLTGQLSDRDDQLERIFSRGGGERGTVASRALNAEERAEYRLRRSAEVEDGDENVSLASAAAFEETTGTEPQHFFDLKSLEMIDDPAKLREEVANIAARIIDETARQEGPSSPIETILATATDDADEPDRYKSLADRVRAIRRESAQEAAQ
;
A
#
# COMPACT_ATOMS: atom_id res chain seq x y z
N MET A 1 -8.64 109.99 147.00
CA MET A 1 -8.37 108.58 146.59
C MET A 1 -9.39 107.60 147.20
N ILE A 2 -9.82 107.76 148.46
CA ILE A 2 -10.79 106.83 149.10
C ILE A 2 -12.22 106.94 148.52
N THR A 3 -12.69 108.13 148.18
CA THR A 3 -14.05 108.36 147.64
C THR A 3 -14.28 107.65 146.30
N ALA A 4 -13.29 107.67 145.39
CA ALA A 4 -13.35 106.98 144.10
C ALA A 4 -13.36 105.44 144.26
N ALA A 5 -12.62 104.92 145.24
CA ALA A 5 -12.61 103.49 145.55
C ALA A 5 -13.96 103.01 146.13
N LEU A 6 -14.61 103.83 146.97
CA LEU A 6 -15.92 103.52 147.57
C LEU A 6 -17.06 103.55 146.54
N THR A 7 -17.09 104.55 145.64
CA THR A 7 -18.09 104.59 144.56
C THR A 7 -17.89 103.46 143.55
N PHE A 8 -16.64 103.06 143.29
CA PHE A 8 -16.34 101.90 142.45
C PHE A 8 -16.77 100.59 143.11
N ALA A 9 -16.46 100.40 144.40
CA ALA A 9 -16.86 99.21 145.16
C ALA A 9 -18.39 99.10 145.29
N PHE A 10 -19.08 100.22 145.53
CA PHE A 10 -20.55 100.24 145.62
C PHE A 10 -21.20 100.02 144.24
N GLY A 11 -20.68 100.62 143.18
CA GLY A 11 -21.12 100.35 141.81
C GLY A 11 -20.89 98.90 141.39
N PHE A 12 -19.76 98.31 141.78
CA PHE A 12 -19.46 96.89 141.55
C PHE A 12 -20.41 95.99 142.34
N LEU A 13 -20.68 96.28 143.60
CA LEU A 13 -21.65 95.54 144.42
C LEU A 13 -23.07 95.63 143.86
N LEU A 14 -23.47 96.79 143.35
CA LEU A 14 -24.79 96.98 142.72
C LEU A 14 -24.89 96.18 141.41
N ALA A 15 -23.86 96.23 140.56
CA ALA A 15 -23.81 95.45 139.32
C ALA A 15 -23.77 93.94 139.61
N LEU A 16 -23.02 93.51 140.62
CA LEU A 16 -22.96 92.13 141.09
C LEU A 16 -24.33 91.67 141.58
N LEU A 17 -25.03 92.50 142.37
CA LEU A 17 -26.38 92.23 142.84
C LEU A 17 -27.36 92.06 141.67
N CYS A 18 -27.33 92.97 140.69
CA CYS A 18 -28.15 92.87 139.47
C CYS A 18 -27.82 91.61 138.66
N ALA A 19 -26.54 91.26 138.50
CA ALA A 19 -26.12 90.05 137.80
C ALA A 19 -26.62 88.79 138.51
N LEU A 20 -26.56 88.74 139.84
CA LEU A 20 -27.06 87.63 140.65
C LEU A 20 -28.59 87.48 140.58
N LEU A 21 -29.30 88.59 140.41
CA LEU A 21 -30.76 88.61 140.25
C LEU A 21 -31.20 88.13 138.85
N ILE A 22 -30.41 88.43 137.81
CA ILE A 22 -30.68 88.03 136.43
C ILE A 22 -30.20 86.59 136.13
N ALA A 23 -29.12 86.13 136.77
CA ALA A 23 -28.55 84.80 136.61
C ALA A 23 -29.58 83.64 136.67
N PRO A 24 -30.50 83.58 137.65
CA PRO A 24 -31.50 82.50 137.71
C PRO A 24 -32.52 82.55 136.56
N LEU A 25 -32.80 83.72 135.97
CA LEU A 25 -33.70 83.81 134.81
C LEU A 25 -33.02 83.27 133.54
N VAL A 26 -31.75 83.64 133.32
CA VAL A 26 -30.98 83.18 132.16
C VAL A 26 -30.75 81.67 132.25
N TRP A 27 -30.43 81.15 133.44
CA TRP A 27 -30.20 79.72 133.63
C TRP A 27 -31.46 78.87 133.42
N LYS A 28 -32.64 79.35 133.85
CA LYS A 28 -33.92 78.68 133.57
C LYS A 28 -34.22 78.61 132.07
N ARG A 29 -33.94 79.70 131.33
CA ARG A 29 -34.22 79.77 129.89
C ARG A 29 -33.24 78.94 129.07
N ALA A 30 -31.95 78.97 129.40
CA ALA A 30 -30.92 78.14 128.78
C ALA A 30 -31.21 76.64 128.99
N ARG A 31 -31.64 76.23 130.19
CA ARG A 31 -32.04 74.84 130.48
C ARG A 31 -33.25 74.39 129.66
N SER A 32 -34.22 75.27 129.43
CA SER A 32 -35.40 74.95 128.62
C SER A 32 -35.02 74.68 127.16
N ILE A 33 -34.17 75.52 126.57
CA ILE A 33 -33.72 75.36 125.18
C ILE A 33 -32.88 74.09 125.05
N ALA A 34 -31.93 73.86 125.96
CA ALA A 34 -31.12 72.64 125.96
C ALA A 34 -31.98 71.38 126.13
N LYS A 35 -33.02 71.42 126.97
CA LYS A 35 -33.96 70.30 127.13
C LYS A 35 -34.80 70.08 125.86
N GLN A 36 -35.24 71.14 125.20
CA GLN A 36 -36.04 71.08 123.98
C GLN A 36 -35.21 70.58 122.77
N GLU A 37 -33.95 70.96 122.66
CA GLU A 37 -33.03 70.42 121.64
C GLU A 37 -32.65 68.96 121.91
N PHE A 38 -32.47 68.58 123.17
CA PHE A 38 -32.18 67.20 123.56
C PHE A 38 -33.39 66.28 123.32
N GLU A 39 -34.61 66.73 123.63
CA GLU A 39 -35.86 66.02 123.34
C GLU A 39 -36.16 65.94 121.84
N ALA A 40 -35.68 66.89 121.03
CA ALA A 40 -35.82 66.85 119.57
C ALA A 40 -34.80 65.90 118.90
N THR A 41 -33.66 65.64 119.55
CA THR A 41 -32.56 64.86 118.96
C THR A 41 -32.56 63.39 119.42
N ILE A 42 -33.17 63.10 120.57
CA ILE A 42 -33.24 61.75 121.14
C ILE A 42 -34.67 61.25 121.07
N PRO A 43 -34.90 60.02 120.56
CA PRO A 43 -36.24 59.45 120.52
C PRO A 43 -36.75 59.25 121.96
N ALA A 44 -37.62 60.16 122.41
CA ALA A 44 -38.12 60.19 123.79
C ALA A 44 -39.29 59.20 124.02
N ASN A 45 -39.75 58.50 122.97
CA ASN A 45 -40.92 57.61 123.00
C ASN A 45 -40.55 56.18 122.55
N ALA A 46 -40.92 55.17 123.35
CA ALA A 46 -40.64 53.76 123.07
C ALA A 46 -41.17 53.28 121.70
N ARG A 47 -42.26 53.87 121.19
CA ARG A 47 -42.80 53.57 119.85
C ARG A 47 -41.91 54.06 118.71
N GLU A 48 -41.24 55.19 118.86
CA GLU A 48 -40.35 55.73 117.82
C GLU A 48 -39.05 54.92 117.73
N ILE A 49 -38.52 54.46 118.88
CA ILE A 49 -37.37 53.54 118.92
C ILE A 49 -37.71 52.24 118.20
N GLN A 50 -38.88 51.65 118.47
CA GLN A 50 -39.34 50.45 117.76
C GLN A 50 -39.49 50.70 116.26
N GLY A 51 -40.05 51.84 115.86
CA GLY A 51 -40.16 52.22 114.44
C GLY A 51 -38.79 52.33 113.73
N THR A 52 -37.77 52.90 114.39
CA THR A 52 -36.41 52.95 113.83
C THR A 52 -35.75 51.58 113.75
N TYR A 53 -36.03 50.71 114.71
CA TYR A 53 -35.53 49.33 114.70
C TYR A 53 -36.19 48.50 113.60
N ASP A 54 -37.50 48.63 113.43
CA ASP A 54 -38.26 48.00 112.34
C ASP A 54 -37.83 48.55 110.98
N LEU A 55 -37.54 49.86 110.86
CA LEU A 55 -36.97 50.47 109.66
C LEU A 55 -35.59 49.91 109.33
N LEU A 56 -34.69 49.81 110.32
CA LEU A 56 -33.34 49.26 110.13
C LEU A 56 -33.40 47.79 109.74
N ARG A 57 -34.32 47.02 110.35
CA ARG A 57 -34.59 45.63 109.96
C ARG A 57 -35.11 45.53 108.54
N ALA A 58 -35.99 46.45 108.11
CA ALA A 58 -36.49 46.50 106.75
C ALA A 58 -35.40 46.88 105.74
N GLN A 59 -34.57 47.86 106.06
CA GLN A 59 -33.43 48.28 105.22
C GLN A 59 -32.42 47.15 105.04
N THR A 60 -32.00 46.52 106.14
CA THR A 60 -31.06 45.39 106.09
C THR A 60 -31.66 44.19 105.33
N ALA A 61 -32.95 43.90 105.49
CA ALA A 61 -33.64 42.89 104.71
C ALA A 61 -33.74 43.24 103.22
N PHE A 62 -34.00 44.50 102.88
CA PHE A 62 -34.05 44.97 101.49
C PHE A 62 -32.68 44.94 100.82
N GLU A 63 -31.63 45.41 101.50
CA GLU A 63 -30.26 45.32 100.99
C GLU A 63 -29.80 43.88 100.82
N ALA A 64 -30.15 42.98 101.76
CA ALA A 64 -29.88 41.55 101.61
C ALA A 64 -30.58 40.99 100.37
N ARG A 65 -31.85 41.34 100.14
CA ARG A 65 -32.61 40.92 98.95
C ARG A 65 -32.05 41.50 97.66
N GLN A 66 -31.63 42.76 97.65
CA GLN A 66 -30.97 43.35 96.47
C GLN A 66 -29.65 42.66 96.15
N ARG A 67 -28.83 42.34 97.17
CA ARG A 67 -27.58 41.59 96.98
C ARG A 67 -27.85 40.19 96.44
N GLU A 68 -28.87 39.52 96.95
CA GLU A 68 -29.33 38.21 96.48
C GLU A 68 -29.76 38.28 95.00
N ILE A 69 -30.64 39.22 94.63
CA ILE A 69 -31.08 39.40 93.23
C ILE A 69 -29.89 39.72 92.32
N ALA A 70 -28.99 40.61 92.74
CA ALA A 70 -27.79 40.93 91.96
C ALA A 70 -26.83 39.74 91.83
N SER A 71 -26.76 38.87 92.84
CA SER A 71 -26.01 37.61 92.78
C SER A 71 -26.63 36.66 91.76
N GLU A 72 -27.95 36.44 91.87
CA GLU A 72 -28.70 35.59 90.93
C GLU A 72 -28.55 36.08 89.48
N GLU A 73 -28.64 37.39 89.23
CA GLU A 73 -28.46 37.94 87.89
C GLU A 73 -27.05 37.71 87.35
N ARG A 74 -26.01 37.90 88.17
CA ARG A 74 -24.62 37.61 87.78
C ARG A 74 -24.42 36.12 87.50
N GLU A 75 -24.97 35.25 88.33
CA GLU A 75 -24.93 33.80 88.14
C GLU A 75 -25.64 33.39 86.85
N ARG A 76 -26.84 33.93 86.59
CA ARG A 76 -27.58 33.69 85.34
C ARG A 76 -26.79 34.15 84.12
N ARG A 77 -26.19 35.35 84.15
CA ARG A 77 -25.34 35.85 83.04
C ARG A 77 -24.12 34.96 82.85
N ALA A 78 -23.42 34.60 83.91
CA ALA A 78 -22.25 33.72 83.85
C ALA A 78 -22.63 32.29 83.40
N ALA A 79 -23.85 31.83 83.65
CA ALA A 79 -24.36 30.56 83.13
C ALA A 79 -24.61 30.64 81.61
N LEU A 80 -25.22 31.73 81.14
CA LEU A 80 -25.43 31.98 79.70
C LEU A 80 -24.10 32.09 78.95
N GLU A 81 -23.15 32.88 79.47
CA GLU A 81 -21.81 33.03 78.87
C GLU A 81 -21.05 31.70 78.79
N ARG A 82 -21.17 30.84 79.81
CA ARG A 82 -20.58 29.49 79.77
C ARG A 82 -21.26 28.59 78.74
N ALA A 83 -22.58 28.68 78.61
CA ALA A 83 -23.32 27.92 77.59
C ALA A 83 -22.90 28.36 76.18
N ASP A 84 -22.79 29.67 75.94
CA ASP A 84 -22.34 30.23 74.66
C ASP A 84 -20.88 29.86 74.37
N ALA A 85 -19.99 29.97 75.36
CA ALA A 85 -18.60 29.54 75.22
C ALA A 85 -18.50 28.04 74.90
N GLY A 86 -19.33 27.20 75.53
CA GLY A 86 -19.43 25.77 75.23
C GLY A 86 -19.89 25.50 73.79
N ARG A 87 -20.91 26.23 73.31
CA ARG A 87 -21.40 26.13 71.93
C ARG A 87 -20.31 26.53 70.92
N VAL A 88 -19.67 27.67 71.11
CA VAL A 88 -18.57 28.15 70.24
C VAL A 88 -17.37 27.19 70.27
N ALA A 89 -17.06 26.60 71.43
CA ALA A 89 -16.00 25.60 71.54
C ALA A 89 -16.34 24.32 70.75
N SER A 90 -17.60 23.87 70.81
CA SER A 90 -18.10 22.73 70.02
C SER A 90 -18.03 23.01 68.51
N GLU A 91 -18.52 24.16 68.06
CA GLU A 91 -18.45 24.58 66.66
C GLU A 91 -17.00 24.66 66.17
N ASN A 92 -16.08 25.22 66.98
CA ASN A 92 -14.67 25.26 66.65
C ASN A 92 -14.02 23.87 66.59
N ALA A 93 -14.41 22.95 67.49
CA ALA A 93 -13.92 21.58 67.47
C ALA A 93 -14.38 20.86 66.18
N GLU A 94 -15.63 21.06 65.77
CA GLU A 94 -16.18 20.51 64.54
C GLU A 94 -15.48 21.09 63.30
N LEU A 95 -15.29 22.41 63.21
CA LEU A 95 -14.56 23.05 62.12
C LEU A 95 -13.11 22.55 62.04
N LYS A 96 -12.44 22.36 63.19
CA LYS A 96 -11.09 21.76 63.25
C LYS A 96 -11.09 20.30 62.79
N ALA A 97 -12.12 19.52 63.10
CA ALA A 97 -12.24 18.15 62.61
C ALA A 97 -12.46 18.12 61.09
N ARG A 98 -13.35 18.97 60.56
CA ARG A 98 -13.60 19.11 59.12
C ARG A 98 -12.35 19.55 58.37
N THR A 99 -11.65 20.58 58.83
CA THR A 99 -10.40 21.04 58.20
C THR A 99 -9.34 19.94 58.17
N LYS A 100 -9.14 19.21 59.27
CA LYS A 100 -8.23 18.04 59.27
C LYS A 100 -8.66 16.95 58.29
N ALA A 101 -9.95 16.66 58.17
CA ALA A 101 -10.46 15.68 57.21
C ALA A 101 -10.24 16.13 55.76
N LEU A 102 -10.54 17.40 55.46
CA LEU A 102 -10.28 18.02 54.16
C LEU A 102 -8.78 18.03 53.82
N THR A 103 -7.89 18.35 54.77
CA THR A 103 -6.44 18.29 54.54
C THR A 103 -5.97 16.87 54.22
N LYS A 104 -6.52 15.85 54.88
CA LYS A 104 -6.23 14.44 54.55
C LYS A 104 -6.70 14.07 53.15
N GLN A 105 -7.91 14.49 52.77
CA GLN A 105 -8.43 14.27 51.43
C GLN A 105 -7.55 14.94 50.37
N VAL A 106 -7.15 16.20 50.59
CA VAL A 106 -6.24 16.90 49.68
C VAL A 106 -4.90 16.18 49.56
N SER A 107 -4.30 15.73 50.67
CA SER A 107 -3.04 14.98 50.59
C SER A 107 -3.19 13.66 49.85
N GLN A 108 -4.32 12.96 50.02
CA GLN A 108 -4.60 11.72 49.31
C GLN A 108 -4.79 11.97 47.81
N GLN A 109 -5.54 13.01 47.45
CA GLN A 109 -5.73 13.39 46.05
C GLN A 109 -4.43 13.83 45.39
N LEU A 110 -3.54 14.52 46.13
CA LEU A 110 -2.21 14.87 45.63
C LEU A 110 -1.36 13.63 45.36
N SER A 111 -1.36 12.63 46.27
CA SER A 111 -0.64 11.38 46.02
C SER A 111 -1.24 10.61 44.83
N GLU A 112 -2.57 10.57 44.70
CA GLU A 112 -3.24 9.93 43.55
C GLU A 112 -2.88 10.64 42.23
N LEU A 113 -2.80 11.98 42.23
CA LEU A 113 -2.37 12.76 41.06
C LEU A 113 -0.90 12.52 40.71
N GLU A 114 -0.03 12.41 41.70
CA GLU A 114 1.39 12.08 41.49
C GLU A 114 1.55 10.68 40.88
N GLU A 115 0.81 9.69 41.39
CA GLU A 115 0.80 8.32 40.85
C GLU A 115 0.28 8.29 39.40
N VAL A 116 -0.83 8.99 39.12
CA VAL A 116 -1.39 9.08 37.76
C VAL A 116 -0.44 9.78 36.81
N ASN A 117 0.20 10.88 37.23
CA ASN A 117 1.17 11.59 36.40
C ASN A 117 2.41 10.73 36.12
N ALA A 118 2.90 9.97 37.11
CA ALA A 118 4.01 9.04 36.91
C ALA A 118 3.62 7.91 35.92
N ALA A 119 2.41 7.37 36.05
CA ALA A 119 1.89 6.37 35.11
C ALA A 119 1.71 6.95 33.70
N LEU A 120 1.24 8.19 33.58
CA LEU A 120 1.09 8.89 32.30
C LEU A 120 2.45 9.11 31.63
N SER A 121 3.44 9.64 32.37
CA SER A 121 4.81 9.83 31.86
C SER A 121 5.43 8.51 31.40
N LYS A 122 5.19 7.41 32.12
CA LYS A 122 5.63 6.07 31.68
C LYS A 122 4.95 5.66 30.37
N ARG A 123 3.64 5.86 30.24
CA ARG A 123 2.89 5.55 29.03
C ARG A 123 3.31 6.40 27.84
N GLU A 124 3.64 7.67 28.07
CA GLU A 124 4.21 8.56 27.05
C GLU A 124 5.57 8.06 26.58
N ALA A 125 6.46 7.64 27.48
CA ALA A 125 7.74 7.04 27.12
C ALA A 125 7.58 5.73 26.34
N GLU A 126 6.66 4.85 26.76
CA GLU A 126 6.31 3.62 26.03
C GLU A 126 5.76 3.94 24.61
N ALA A 127 4.96 5.01 24.47
CA ALA A 127 4.44 5.44 23.17
C ALA A 127 5.53 5.99 22.25
N ASP A 128 6.46 6.79 22.79
CA ASP A 128 7.61 7.32 22.04
C ASP A 128 8.54 6.20 21.57
N GLU A 129 8.75 5.16 22.41
CA GLU A 129 9.53 3.97 22.06
C GLU A 129 8.88 3.22 20.90
N VAL A 130 7.58 2.90 21.00
CA VAL A 130 6.83 2.22 19.94
C VAL A 130 6.79 3.03 18.64
N ASP A 131 6.67 4.36 18.73
CA ASP A 131 6.72 5.23 17.54
C ASP A 131 8.11 5.21 16.87
N SER A 132 9.18 5.13 17.66
CA SER A 132 10.53 4.97 17.13
C SER A 132 10.74 3.62 16.44
N GLU A 133 10.26 2.53 17.03
CA GLU A 133 10.28 1.19 16.44
C GLU A 133 9.45 1.15 15.14
N LEU A 134 8.27 1.77 15.14
CA LEU A 134 7.42 1.86 13.95
C LEU A 134 8.10 2.64 12.82
N ARG A 135 8.82 3.72 13.14
CA ARG A 135 9.60 4.48 12.16
C ARG A 135 10.76 3.66 11.59
N GLU A 136 11.43 2.87 12.41
CA GLU A 136 12.49 1.95 11.97
C GLU A 136 11.93 0.85 11.05
N VAL A 137 10.85 0.18 11.46
CA VAL A 137 10.19 -0.85 10.64
C VAL A 137 9.69 -0.29 9.32
N HIS A 138 9.12 0.93 9.29
CA HIS A 138 8.74 1.58 8.05
C HIS A 138 9.94 1.90 7.15
N HIS A 139 11.07 2.30 7.73
CA HIS A 139 12.29 2.54 6.98
C HIS A 139 12.82 1.25 6.36
N ASP A 140 12.92 0.18 7.15
CA ASP A 140 13.34 -1.15 6.69
C ASP A 140 12.44 -1.70 5.60
N LEU A 141 11.11 -1.52 5.74
CA LEU A 141 10.17 -1.94 4.72
C LEU A 141 10.38 -1.17 3.42
N ARG A 142 10.65 0.14 3.49
CA ARG A 142 10.96 0.95 2.30
C ARG A 142 12.22 0.46 1.60
N VAL A 143 13.29 0.22 2.36
CA VAL A 143 14.54 -0.32 1.81
C VAL A 143 14.30 -1.68 1.14
N ARG A 144 13.53 -2.57 1.78
CA ARG A 144 13.19 -3.87 1.18
C ARG A 144 12.36 -3.73 -0.10
N ILE A 145 11.43 -2.76 -0.17
CA ILE A 145 10.68 -2.49 -1.40
C ILE A 145 11.62 -2.06 -2.51
N GLU A 146 12.55 -1.15 -2.24
CA GLU A 146 13.57 -0.72 -3.21
C GLU A 146 14.45 -1.91 -3.67
N GLU A 147 14.85 -2.79 -2.75
CA GLU A 147 15.58 -4.03 -3.09
C GLU A 147 14.74 -4.99 -3.95
N PHE A 148 13.43 -5.11 -3.70
CA PHE A 148 12.54 -5.92 -4.53
C PHE A 148 12.32 -5.32 -5.92
N GLU A 149 12.22 -4.00 -6.03
CA GLU A 149 12.15 -3.31 -7.33
C GLU A 149 13.46 -3.50 -8.12
N ASP A 150 14.62 -3.38 -7.46
CA ASP A 150 15.92 -3.69 -8.06
C ASP A 150 16.02 -5.13 -8.54
N LEU A 151 15.57 -6.07 -7.72
CA LEU A 151 15.56 -7.49 -8.07
C LEU A 151 14.58 -7.77 -9.23
N GLY A 152 13.42 -7.11 -9.23
CA GLY A 152 12.44 -7.15 -10.32
C GLY A 152 13.06 -6.70 -11.65
N ARG A 153 13.75 -5.55 -11.67
CA ARG A 153 14.46 -5.05 -12.85
C ARG A 153 15.51 -6.04 -13.37
N ARG A 154 16.27 -6.66 -12.47
CA ARG A 154 17.26 -7.69 -12.86
C ARG A 154 16.61 -8.95 -13.42
N PHE A 155 15.44 -9.35 -12.90
CA PHE A 155 14.69 -10.47 -13.45
C PHE A 155 14.13 -10.17 -14.84
N GLU A 156 13.62 -8.95 -15.06
CA GLU A 156 13.19 -8.48 -16.39
C GLU A 156 14.36 -8.50 -17.37
N GLU A 157 15.50 -7.91 -17.02
CA GLU A 157 16.71 -7.92 -17.86
C GLU A 157 17.17 -9.36 -18.19
N MET A 158 17.18 -10.25 -17.21
CA MET A 158 17.52 -11.67 -17.45
C MET A 158 16.50 -12.38 -18.35
N THR A 159 15.23 -12.00 -18.28
CA THR A 159 14.18 -12.54 -19.13
C THR A 159 14.35 -12.04 -20.57
N ASP A 160 14.62 -10.75 -20.76
CA ASP A 160 14.92 -10.17 -22.07
C ASP A 160 16.14 -10.84 -22.71
N ILE A 161 17.21 -11.07 -21.95
CA ILE A 161 18.40 -11.80 -22.42
C ILE A 161 18.04 -13.24 -22.79
N ALA A 162 17.17 -13.90 -22.04
CA ALA A 162 16.74 -15.27 -22.33
C ALA A 162 15.92 -15.33 -23.62
N ASP A 163 15.01 -14.38 -23.83
CA ASP A 163 14.21 -14.27 -25.05
C ASP A 163 15.09 -13.93 -26.27
N GLU A 164 16.05 -13.01 -26.12
CA GLU A 164 17.04 -12.72 -27.17
C GLU A 164 17.84 -13.99 -27.53
N ARG A 165 18.34 -14.73 -26.54
CA ARG A 165 19.05 -15.99 -26.77
C ARG A 165 18.17 -17.04 -27.43
N LYS A 166 16.88 -17.11 -27.07
CA LYS A 166 15.92 -18.02 -27.70
C LYS A 166 15.73 -17.69 -29.18
N VAL A 167 15.59 -16.39 -29.52
CA VAL A 167 15.54 -15.94 -30.91
C VAL A 167 16.84 -16.31 -31.63
N GLN A 168 18.01 -16.06 -31.03
CA GLN A 168 19.30 -16.44 -31.61
C GLN A 168 19.40 -17.95 -31.86
N ILE A 169 18.98 -18.79 -30.91
CA ILE A 169 18.97 -20.25 -31.09
C ILE A 169 18.09 -20.63 -32.27
N ILE A 170 16.86 -20.09 -32.36
CA ILE A 170 15.95 -20.38 -33.48
C ILE A 170 16.59 -19.95 -34.81
N THR A 171 17.24 -18.79 -34.88
CA THR A 171 17.93 -18.35 -36.11
C THR A 171 19.12 -19.23 -36.50
N LEU A 172 19.84 -19.79 -35.51
CA LEU A 172 20.95 -20.72 -35.75
C LEU A 172 20.43 -22.11 -36.15
N GLU A 173 19.30 -22.54 -35.59
CA GLU A 173 18.61 -23.77 -35.97
C GLU A 173 18.11 -23.70 -37.42
N THR A 174 17.41 -22.63 -37.79
CA THR A 174 16.98 -22.44 -39.19
C THR A 174 18.16 -22.39 -40.14
N ARG A 175 19.27 -21.74 -39.75
CA ARG A 175 20.48 -21.72 -40.57
C ARG A 175 21.13 -23.10 -40.69
N ASN A 176 21.12 -23.91 -39.63
CA ASN A 176 21.59 -25.30 -39.70
C ASN A 176 20.69 -26.15 -40.61
N ASP A 177 19.38 -25.95 -40.58
CA ASP A 177 18.44 -26.65 -41.46
C ASP A 177 18.66 -26.25 -42.94
N GLU A 178 18.85 -24.96 -43.24
CA GLU A 178 19.22 -24.48 -44.58
C GLU A 178 20.52 -25.13 -45.07
N LEU A 179 21.57 -25.13 -44.24
CA LEU A 179 22.86 -25.74 -44.58
C LEU A 179 22.73 -27.26 -44.76
N ALA A 180 21.88 -27.93 -43.96
CA ALA A 180 21.59 -29.35 -44.11
C ALA A 180 20.88 -29.64 -45.44
N ASP A 181 19.94 -28.79 -45.86
CA ASP A 181 19.27 -28.92 -47.16
C ASP A 181 20.23 -28.64 -48.33
N GLU A 182 21.09 -27.63 -48.22
CA GLU A 182 22.15 -27.39 -49.20
C GLU A 182 23.09 -28.60 -49.32
N LEU A 183 23.47 -29.21 -48.19
CA LEU A 183 24.29 -30.43 -48.18
C LEU A 183 23.57 -31.59 -48.86
N ARG A 184 22.28 -31.81 -48.59
CA ARG A 184 21.46 -32.84 -49.27
C ARG A 184 21.41 -32.62 -50.78
N VAL A 185 21.26 -31.37 -51.23
CA VAL A 185 21.26 -31.02 -52.66
C VAL A 185 22.64 -31.28 -53.28
N LEU A 186 23.72 -30.89 -52.61
CA LEU A 186 25.09 -31.14 -53.06
C LEU A 186 25.41 -32.63 -53.11
N GLU A 187 25.01 -33.41 -52.11
CA GLU A 187 25.14 -34.86 -52.10
C GLU A 187 24.38 -35.51 -53.25
N ARG A 188 23.15 -35.05 -53.53
CA ARG A 188 22.37 -35.52 -54.68
C ARG A 188 23.06 -35.21 -56.00
N ARG A 189 23.55 -33.97 -56.18
CA ARG A 189 24.34 -33.59 -57.37
C ARG A 189 25.61 -34.41 -57.49
N ALA A 190 26.31 -34.69 -56.40
CA ALA A 190 27.50 -35.54 -56.40
C ALA A 190 27.16 -36.98 -56.82
N ARG A 191 26.04 -37.54 -56.36
CA ARG A 191 25.54 -38.85 -56.81
C ARG A 191 25.15 -38.85 -58.29
N GLU A 192 24.45 -37.82 -58.76
CA GLU A 192 24.09 -37.67 -60.17
C GLU A 192 25.32 -37.55 -61.07
N ASN A 193 26.31 -36.76 -60.66
CA ASN A 193 27.61 -36.66 -61.35
C ASN A 193 28.37 -37.98 -61.31
N GLY A 194 28.39 -38.70 -60.18
CA GLY A 194 28.98 -40.03 -60.08
C GLY A 194 28.32 -41.02 -61.06
N ASN A 195 26.99 -41.08 -61.08
CA ASN A 195 26.25 -41.89 -62.04
C ASN A 195 26.53 -41.50 -63.50
N ALA A 196 26.71 -40.19 -63.79
CA ALA A 196 27.07 -39.71 -65.12
C ALA A 196 28.48 -40.16 -65.52
N VAL A 197 29.44 -40.08 -64.60
CA VAL A 197 30.81 -40.59 -64.79
C VAL A 197 30.78 -42.11 -65.04
N ASP A 198 30.00 -42.86 -64.29
CA ASP A 198 29.85 -44.31 -64.48
C ASP A 198 29.27 -44.63 -65.87
N ARG A 199 28.22 -43.92 -66.31
CA ARG A 199 27.66 -44.07 -67.66
C ARG A 199 28.69 -43.75 -68.75
N LEU A 200 29.38 -42.62 -68.65
CA LEU A 200 30.42 -42.24 -69.61
C LEU A 200 31.57 -43.24 -69.61
N SER A 201 31.95 -43.80 -68.46
CA SER A 201 32.98 -44.84 -68.41
C SER A 201 32.53 -46.13 -69.13
N HIS A 202 31.28 -46.56 -68.94
CA HIS A 202 30.70 -47.68 -69.68
C HIS A 202 30.59 -47.41 -71.18
N GLU A 203 30.22 -46.19 -71.60
CA GLU A 203 30.21 -45.80 -73.01
C GLU A 203 31.62 -45.82 -73.62
N VAL A 204 32.61 -45.27 -72.91
CA VAL A 204 34.01 -45.30 -73.34
C VAL A 204 34.52 -46.74 -73.44
N ASP A 205 34.18 -47.62 -72.50
CA ASP A 205 34.54 -49.04 -72.57
C ASP A 205 33.84 -49.77 -73.71
N GLY A 206 32.57 -49.45 -73.97
CA GLY A 206 31.82 -49.92 -75.14
C GLY A 206 32.45 -49.48 -76.46
N LEU A 207 32.82 -48.20 -76.58
CA LEU A 207 33.51 -47.64 -77.74
C LEU A 207 34.91 -48.25 -77.91
N ARG A 208 35.67 -48.45 -76.83
CA ARG A 208 36.96 -49.18 -76.86
C ARG A 208 36.78 -50.60 -77.36
N ALA A 209 35.74 -51.31 -76.92
CA ALA A 209 35.44 -52.65 -77.40
C ALA A 209 35.03 -52.66 -78.89
N GLN A 210 34.24 -51.68 -79.35
CA GLN A 210 33.90 -51.50 -80.77
C GLN A 210 35.13 -51.20 -81.62
N LEU A 211 35.97 -50.26 -81.19
CA LEU A 211 37.25 -49.95 -81.83
C LEU A 211 38.16 -51.18 -81.89
N GLY A 212 38.16 -52.01 -80.84
CA GLY A 212 38.85 -53.30 -80.82
C GLY A 212 38.31 -54.27 -81.87
N LYS A 213 36.98 -54.37 -82.02
CA LYS A 213 36.32 -55.19 -83.06
C LYS A 213 36.61 -54.68 -84.46
N GLU A 214 36.54 -53.38 -84.70
CA GLU A 214 36.87 -52.76 -85.99
C GLU A 214 38.35 -52.94 -86.33
N ARG A 215 39.26 -52.76 -85.36
CA ARG A 215 40.69 -53.06 -85.54
C ARG A 215 40.92 -54.53 -85.88
N ALA A 216 40.26 -55.46 -85.20
CA ALA A 216 40.34 -56.89 -85.53
C ALA A 216 39.74 -57.19 -86.92
N SER A 217 38.67 -56.51 -87.31
CA SER A 217 38.08 -56.60 -88.66
C SER A 217 39.03 -56.05 -89.72
N ASN A 218 39.65 -54.89 -89.48
CA ASN A 218 40.68 -54.31 -90.34
C ASN A 218 41.88 -55.25 -90.45
N GLN A 219 42.38 -55.83 -89.36
CA GLN A 219 43.44 -56.83 -89.40
C GLN A 219 43.02 -58.07 -90.22
N ARG A 220 41.77 -58.53 -90.13
CA ARG A 220 41.25 -59.63 -90.97
C ARG A 220 41.16 -59.23 -92.44
N LEU A 221 40.72 -58.01 -92.74
CA LEU A 221 40.67 -57.47 -94.10
C LEU A 221 42.07 -57.29 -94.68
N GLU A 222 43.01 -56.75 -93.91
CA GLU A 222 44.44 -56.69 -94.25
C GLU A 222 45.00 -58.10 -94.52
N ALA A 223 44.72 -59.07 -93.65
CA ALA A 223 45.11 -60.47 -93.87
C ALA A 223 44.46 -61.08 -95.13
N LYS A 224 43.24 -60.65 -95.47
CA LYS A 224 42.55 -61.06 -96.70
C LYS A 224 43.17 -60.38 -97.92
N VAL A 225 43.54 -59.11 -97.82
CA VAL A 225 44.27 -58.38 -98.86
C VAL A 225 45.63 -59.03 -99.10
N THR A 226 46.42 -59.30 -98.06
CA THR A 226 47.72 -59.99 -98.21
C THR A 226 47.57 -61.38 -98.83
N ARG A 227 46.52 -62.12 -98.47
CA ARG A 227 46.19 -63.40 -99.10
C ARG A 227 45.79 -63.25 -100.57
N LEU A 228 44.94 -62.28 -100.91
CA LEU A 228 44.52 -62.02 -102.28
C LEU A 228 45.67 -61.50 -103.14
N THR A 229 46.56 -60.65 -102.61
CA THR A 229 47.78 -60.24 -103.29
C THR A 229 48.73 -61.42 -103.49
N GLY A 230 48.82 -62.34 -102.52
CA GLY A 230 49.54 -63.60 -102.70
C GLY A 230 48.94 -64.47 -103.81
N GLN A 231 47.61 -64.61 -103.86
CA GLN A 231 46.92 -65.33 -104.93
C GLN A 231 47.07 -64.68 -106.31
N LEU A 232 47.10 -63.34 -106.38
CA LEU A 232 47.39 -62.62 -107.61
C LEU A 232 48.85 -62.83 -108.04
N SER A 233 49.81 -62.78 -107.11
CA SER A 233 51.20 -63.12 -107.40
C SER A 233 51.37 -64.55 -107.91
N ASP A 234 50.70 -65.53 -107.31
CA ASP A 234 50.74 -66.92 -107.77
C ASP A 234 50.10 -67.10 -109.17
N ARG A 235 49.07 -66.30 -109.49
CA ARG A 235 48.46 -66.25 -110.83
C ARG A 235 49.39 -65.60 -111.84
N ASP A 236 50.06 -64.52 -111.47
CA ASP A 236 51.07 -63.84 -112.30
C ASP A 236 52.28 -64.75 -112.54
N ASP A 237 52.76 -65.48 -111.53
CA ASP A 237 53.79 -66.51 -111.64
C ASP A 237 53.34 -67.69 -112.53
N GLN A 238 52.05 -68.04 -112.51
CA GLN A 238 51.49 -69.04 -113.43
C GLN A 238 51.42 -68.54 -114.87
N LEU A 239 51.11 -67.26 -115.08
CA LEU A 239 51.16 -66.63 -116.40
C LEU A 239 52.61 -66.59 -116.90
N GLU A 240 53.58 -66.22 -116.06
CA GLU A 240 54.99 -66.17 -116.41
C GLU A 240 55.57 -67.57 -116.77
N ARG A 241 55.10 -68.64 -116.09
CA ARG A 241 55.46 -70.04 -116.41
C ARG A 241 54.85 -70.56 -117.71
N ILE A 242 53.67 -70.08 -118.10
CA ILE A 242 53.06 -70.42 -119.41
C ILE A 242 53.74 -69.64 -120.54
N PHE A 243 54.20 -68.42 -120.29
CA PHE A 243 54.92 -67.60 -121.27
C PHE A 243 56.37 -68.05 -121.54
N SER A 244 57.00 -68.83 -120.65
CA SER A 244 58.45 -69.11 -120.72
C SER A 244 58.84 -70.45 -121.38
N ARG A 245 57.92 -71.15 -122.09
CA ARG A 245 58.24 -72.41 -122.81
C ARG A 245 57.60 -72.47 -124.21
N GLY A 246 58.10 -71.65 -125.13
CA GLY A 246 57.76 -71.72 -126.56
C GLY A 246 58.14 -70.43 -127.29
N GLY A 247 59.33 -70.41 -127.90
CA GLY A 247 59.95 -69.20 -128.46
C GLY A 247 59.37 -68.71 -129.79
N GLY A 248 59.49 -67.39 -129.96
CA GLY A 248 59.94 -66.71 -131.19
C GLY A 248 59.03 -66.72 -132.42
N GLU A 249 58.32 -65.64 -132.69
CA GLU A 249 58.71 -64.59 -133.65
C GLU A 249 57.54 -63.63 -133.98
N ARG A 250 57.88 -62.34 -134.01
CA ARG A 250 57.34 -61.21 -134.80
C ARG A 250 55.86 -60.80 -134.67
N GLY A 251 55.71 -59.48 -134.55
CA GLY A 251 54.62 -58.78 -135.25
C GLY A 251 53.95 -57.70 -134.41
N THR A 252 54.43 -56.48 -134.59
CA THR A 252 53.80 -55.22 -134.19
C THR A 252 52.34 -55.09 -134.67
N VAL A 253 51.49 -54.43 -133.88
CA VAL A 253 50.72 -53.21 -134.24
C VAL A 253 49.52 -53.05 -133.28
N ALA A 254 49.57 -51.96 -132.52
CA ALA A 254 48.50 -51.01 -132.23
C ALA A 254 47.04 -51.47 -132.15
N SER A 255 46.35 -51.10 -131.07
CA SER A 255 45.42 -49.93 -131.06
C SER A 255 44.27 -50.09 -130.07
N ARG A 256 43.96 -48.96 -129.41
CA ARG A 256 42.64 -48.50 -128.91
C ARG A 256 42.03 -49.28 -127.74
N ALA A 257 41.88 -48.69 -126.55
CA ALA A 257 41.15 -47.46 -126.18
C ALA A 257 39.64 -47.54 -126.43
N LEU A 258 38.91 -47.22 -125.35
CA LEU A 258 37.70 -46.39 -125.18
C LEU A 258 36.74 -47.10 -124.21
N ASN A 259 36.60 -46.60 -122.97
CA ASN A 259 35.83 -45.44 -122.51
C ASN A 259 34.33 -45.75 -122.30
N ALA A 260 33.84 -45.44 -121.10
CA ALA A 260 32.55 -44.79 -120.91
C ALA A 260 32.62 -43.95 -119.62
N GLU A 261 32.58 -42.63 -119.80
CA GLU A 261 32.35 -41.60 -118.80
C GLU A 261 30.88 -41.64 -118.35
N GLU A 262 30.56 -41.07 -117.17
CA GLU A 262 29.78 -39.83 -117.19
C GLU A 262 29.80 -39.06 -115.85
N ARG A 263 29.70 -37.75 -116.02
CA ARG A 263 29.76 -36.66 -115.04
C ARG A 263 28.42 -36.51 -114.31
N ALA A 264 28.46 -35.98 -113.08
CA ALA A 264 27.65 -34.83 -112.68
C ALA A 264 27.96 -34.42 -111.23
N GLU A 265 28.72 -33.34 -111.07
CA GLU A 265 28.50 -32.41 -109.96
C GLU A 265 27.25 -31.59 -110.30
N TYR A 266 26.27 -31.56 -109.39
CA TYR A 266 25.35 -30.44 -109.25
C TYR A 266 25.24 -30.09 -107.77
N ARG A 267 25.72 -28.88 -107.46
CA ARG A 267 25.41 -28.17 -106.21
C ARG A 267 23.98 -27.67 -106.24
N LEU A 268 23.47 -27.42 -105.04
CA LEU A 268 22.51 -26.38 -104.65
C LEU A 268 21.07 -26.85 -104.35
N ARG A 269 20.84 -27.07 -103.05
CA ARG A 269 19.99 -26.26 -102.14
C ARG A 269 18.62 -25.81 -102.68
N ARG A 270 17.63 -25.94 -101.77
CA ARG A 270 16.35 -25.21 -101.68
C ARG A 270 15.26 -25.90 -102.52
N SER A 271 14.08 -26.25 -102.03
CA SER A 271 13.25 -25.95 -100.84
C SER A 271 12.06 -26.92 -100.95
N ALA A 272 11.43 -27.42 -99.88
CA ALA A 272 10.24 -26.86 -99.21
C ALA A 272 9.49 -28.12 -98.71
N GLU A 273 9.26 -28.25 -97.40
CA GLU A 273 7.97 -28.03 -96.75
C GLU A 273 6.97 -29.19 -96.88
N VAL A 274 6.59 -29.70 -95.71
CA VAL A 274 5.26 -30.10 -95.18
C VAL A 274 5.61 -30.83 -93.87
N GLU A 275 5.55 -30.16 -92.70
CA GLU A 275 4.37 -30.11 -91.80
C GLU A 275 3.84 -31.52 -91.50
N ASP A 276 3.66 -31.99 -90.28
CA ASP A 276 2.93 -31.36 -89.18
C ASP A 276 3.07 -32.27 -87.94
N GLY A 277 2.89 -31.73 -86.72
CA GLY A 277 2.61 -32.56 -85.54
C GLY A 277 3.24 -32.10 -84.22
N ASP A 278 2.70 -31.00 -83.69
CA ASP A 278 2.89 -30.46 -82.33
C ASP A 278 2.66 -31.48 -81.20
N GLU A 279 3.37 -31.29 -80.08
CA GLU A 279 2.74 -31.27 -78.76
C GLU A 279 3.58 -30.42 -77.77
N ASN A 280 3.04 -29.24 -77.47
CA ASN A 280 3.45 -28.32 -76.42
C ASN A 280 2.89 -28.78 -75.06
N VAL A 281 3.67 -28.66 -73.97
CA VAL A 281 3.18 -28.02 -72.73
C VAL A 281 4.32 -27.26 -72.06
N SER A 282 4.12 -25.94 -72.01
CA SER A 282 4.96 -24.95 -71.33
C SER A 282 4.64 -24.86 -69.84
N LEU A 283 5.67 -24.45 -69.10
CA LEU A 283 5.66 -23.89 -67.75
C LEU A 283 4.77 -22.63 -67.64
N ALA A 284 4.08 -22.51 -66.50
CA ALA A 284 3.57 -21.28 -65.87
C ALA A 284 3.45 -21.62 -64.35
N SER A 285 4.20 -21.05 -63.41
CA SER A 285 4.24 -19.69 -62.86
C SER A 285 2.98 -19.23 -62.11
N ALA A 286 3.22 -18.82 -60.85
CA ALA A 286 2.51 -17.83 -60.03
C ALA A 286 1.33 -18.27 -59.14
N ALA A 287 1.62 -18.14 -57.83
CA ALA A 287 0.81 -17.47 -56.80
C ALA A 287 -0.64 -17.91 -56.57
N ALA A 288 -0.87 -18.56 -55.42
CA ALA A 288 -2.13 -18.47 -54.68
C ALA A 288 -1.81 -18.36 -53.18
N PHE A 289 -2.18 -17.20 -52.65
CA PHE A 289 -2.22 -16.79 -51.25
C PHE A 289 -3.70 -16.75 -50.88
N GLU A 290 -4.09 -17.42 -49.80
CA GLU A 290 -5.38 -17.34 -49.05
C GLU A 290 -5.29 -18.49 -48.02
N GLU A 291 -5.02 -18.32 -46.73
CA GLU A 291 -5.62 -17.45 -45.69
C GLU A 291 -7.15 -17.53 -45.64
N THR A 292 -7.65 -18.50 -44.86
CA THR A 292 -9.04 -18.53 -44.39
C THR A 292 -9.06 -18.91 -42.90
N THR A 293 -8.79 -17.93 -42.05
CA THR A 293 -9.35 -17.86 -40.69
C THR A 293 -10.60 -16.98 -40.78
N GLY A 294 -11.72 -17.44 -40.24
CA GLY A 294 -12.99 -16.71 -40.36
C GLY A 294 -14.08 -17.26 -39.46
N THR A 295 -14.06 -16.89 -38.18
CA THR A 295 -15.26 -16.81 -37.36
C THR A 295 -15.07 -15.62 -36.42
N GLU A 296 -15.53 -14.46 -36.86
CA GLU A 296 -15.63 -13.25 -36.04
C GLU A 296 -16.85 -13.35 -35.10
N PRO A 297 -16.71 -13.12 -33.79
CA PRO A 297 -17.84 -12.76 -32.94
C PRO A 297 -18.13 -11.26 -33.02
N GLN A 298 -19.31 -10.93 -33.56
CA GLN A 298 -19.85 -9.60 -33.77
C GLN A 298 -20.39 -8.95 -32.48
N HIS A 299 -19.51 -8.50 -31.58
CA HIS A 299 -19.89 -7.44 -30.63
C HIS A 299 -18.68 -6.57 -30.31
N PHE A 300 -18.39 -5.65 -31.22
CA PHE A 300 -17.42 -4.60 -30.99
C PHE A 300 -17.97 -3.69 -29.87
N PHE A 301 -17.31 -3.70 -28.71
CA PHE A 301 -17.60 -2.79 -27.61
C PHE A 301 -17.57 -1.35 -28.12
N ASP A 302 -18.51 -0.51 -27.68
CA ASP A 302 -18.62 0.89 -28.12
C ASP A 302 -17.52 1.76 -27.49
N LEU A 303 -16.28 1.51 -27.91
CA LEU A 303 -15.07 2.20 -27.45
C LEU A 303 -15.11 3.71 -27.75
N LYS A 304 -15.98 4.13 -28.67
CA LYS A 304 -16.18 5.53 -29.03
C LYS A 304 -16.92 6.33 -27.94
N SER A 305 -17.71 5.64 -27.11
CA SER A 305 -18.39 6.25 -25.95
C SER A 305 -17.43 6.57 -24.80
N LEU A 306 -16.28 5.87 -24.70
CA LEU A 306 -15.24 6.08 -23.68
C LEU A 306 -14.38 7.33 -23.95
N GLU A 307 -14.18 7.71 -25.22
CA GLU A 307 -13.40 8.90 -25.60
C GLU A 307 -14.13 10.23 -25.30
N MET A 308 -15.44 10.20 -25.05
CA MET A 308 -16.27 11.40 -24.76
C MET A 308 -16.43 11.70 -23.26
N ILE A 309 -15.75 10.97 -22.37
CA ILE A 309 -15.88 11.12 -20.92
C ILE A 309 -14.70 11.94 -20.38
N ASP A 310 -14.93 13.23 -20.12
CA ASP A 310 -13.91 14.15 -19.58
C ASP A 310 -13.58 13.92 -18.09
N ASP A 311 -14.43 13.19 -17.36
CA ASP A 311 -14.28 12.96 -15.92
C ASP A 311 -13.59 11.60 -15.64
N PRO A 312 -12.37 11.59 -15.04
CA PRO A 312 -11.62 10.37 -14.79
C PRO A 312 -12.32 9.42 -13.80
N ALA A 313 -13.21 9.93 -12.93
CA ALA A 313 -13.99 9.07 -12.04
C ALA A 313 -15.05 8.27 -12.81
N LYS A 314 -15.74 8.91 -13.75
CA LYS A 314 -16.76 8.29 -14.60
C LYS A 314 -16.15 7.33 -15.61
N LEU A 315 -14.98 7.68 -16.17
CA LEU A 315 -14.25 6.79 -17.08
C LEU A 315 -13.87 5.49 -16.37
N ARG A 316 -13.35 5.57 -15.14
CA ARG A 316 -13.03 4.38 -14.34
C ARG A 316 -14.25 3.51 -14.05
N GLU A 317 -15.41 4.13 -13.82
CA GLU A 317 -16.66 3.43 -13.60
C GLU A 317 -17.15 2.69 -14.85
N GLU A 318 -17.12 3.34 -16.02
CA GLU A 318 -17.50 2.72 -17.30
C GLU A 318 -16.55 1.59 -17.70
N VAL A 319 -15.24 1.78 -17.52
CA VAL A 319 -14.25 0.73 -17.77
C VAL A 319 -14.48 -0.47 -16.84
N ALA A 320 -14.79 -0.24 -15.56
CA ALA A 320 -15.11 -1.31 -14.62
C ALA A 320 -16.41 -2.06 -15.01
N ASN A 321 -17.42 -1.35 -15.56
CA ASN A 321 -18.66 -1.96 -16.04
C ASN A 321 -18.42 -2.81 -17.30
N ILE A 322 -17.61 -2.33 -18.24
CA ILE A 322 -17.25 -3.06 -19.46
C ILE A 322 -16.45 -4.32 -19.10
N ALA A 323 -15.47 -4.19 -18.20
CA ALA A 323 -14.69 -5.32 -17.70
C ALA A 323 -15.58 -6.38 -17.04
N ALA A 324 -16.55 -5.98 -16.21
CA ALA A 324 -17.50 -6.90 -15.59
C ALA A 324 -18.35 -7.64 -16.65
N ARG A 325 -18.78 -6.95 -17.71
CA ARG A 325 -19.57 -7.57 -18.79
C ARG A 325 -18.74 -8.56 -19.61
N ILE A 326 -17.48 -8.25 -19.90
CA ILE A 326 -16.55 -9.15 -20.57
C ILE A 326 -16.36 -10.41 -19.72
N ILE A 327 -16.10 -10.25 -18.43
CA ILE A 327 -15.88 -11.38 -17.50
C ILE A 327 -17.12 -12.29 -17.44
N ASP A 328 -18.33 -11.72 -17.39
CA ASP A 328 -19.56 -12.51 -17.41
C ASP A 328 -19.72 -13.29 -18.74
N GLU A 329 -19.47 -12.64 -19.87
CA GLU A 329 -19.57 -13.27 -21.19
C GLU A 329 -18.53 -14.40 -21.36
N THR A 330 -17.29 -14.19 -20.91
CA THR A 330 -16.25 -15.21 -20.92
C THR A 330 -16.58 -16.37 -19.98
N ALA A 331 -17.13 -16.09 -18.79
CA ALA A 331 -17.55 -17.13 -17.86
C ALA A 331 -18.70 -17.98 -18.44
N ARG A 332 -19.63 -17.37 -19.17
CA ARG A 332 -20.70 -18.09 -19.90
C ARG A 332 -20.17 -18.95 -21.03
N GLN A 333 -19.18 -18.45 -21.78
CA GLN A 333 -18.56 -19.20 -22.88
C GLN A 333 -17.70 -20.39 -22.38
N GLU A 334 -17.01 -20.23 -21.25
CA GLU A 334 -16.19 -21.29 -20.64
C GLU A 334 -17.00 -22.32 -19.84
N GLY A 335 -18.23 -21.97 -19.43
CA GLY A 335 -19.14 -22.86 -18.73
C GLY A 335 -18.81 -23.07 -17.24
N PRO A 336 -19.54 -23.96 -16.54
CA PRO A 336 -19.52 -24.07 -15.07
C PRO A 336 -18.21 -24.60 -14.48
N SER A 337 -17.28 -25.08 -15.30
CA SER A 337 -15.93 -25.51 -14.90
C SER A 337 -14.88 -24.40 -15.04
N SER A 338 -15.27 -23.17 -15.39
CA SER A 338 -14.35 -22.05 -15.54
C SER A 338 -13.67 -21.70 -14.20
N PRO A 339 -12.36 -21.41 -14.18
CA PRO A 339 -11.68 -20.80 -13.05
C PRO A 339 -12.32 -19.48 -12.60
N ILE A 340 -12.96 -18.75 -13.52
CA ILE A 340 -13.63 -17.48 -13.25
C ILE A 340 -14.78 -17.67 -12.26
N GLU A 341 -15.57 -18.74 -12.41
CA GLU A 341 -16.66 -19.06 -11.48
C GLU A 341 -16.15 -19.37 -10.07
N THR A 342 -15.00 -20.03 -9.97
CA THR A 342 -14.36 -20.31 -8.69
C THR A 342 -13.91 -19.01 -8.01
N ILE A 343 -13.28 -18.11 -8.78
CA ILE A 343 -12.82 -16.81 -8.29
C ILE A 343 -14.00 -15.94 -7.86
N LEU A 344 -15.07 -15.89 -8.66
CA LEU A 344 -16.30 -15.16 -8.33
C LEU A 344 -17.02 -15.73 -7.10
N ALA A 345 -16.91 -17.04 -6.83
CA ALA A 345 -17.46 -17.65 -5.62
C ALA A 345 -16.62 -17.36 -4.36
N THR A 346 -15.30 -17.22 -4.52
CA THR A 346 -14.37 -16.93 -3.41
C THR A 346 -14.26 -15.45 -3.05
N ALA A 347 -14.66 -14.53 -3.94
CA ALA A 347 -14.63 -13.10 -3.66
C ALA A 347 -15.60 -12.73 -2.53
N THR A 348 -15.12 -12.06 -1.48
CA THR A 348 -15.93 -11.64 -0.33
C THR A 348 -16.87 -10.49 -0.72
N ASP A 349 -18.11 -10.51 -0.21
CA ASP A 349 -19.04 -9.36 -0.28
C ASP A 349 -18.55 -8.30 0.72
N ASP A 350 -17.67 -7.41 0.28
CA ASP A 350 -17.20 -6.28 1.10
C ASP A 350 -18.19 -5.10 1.02
N ALA A 351 -19.47 -5.37 1.29
CA ALA A 351 -20.59 -4.44 1.07
C ALA A 351 -20.81 -3.42 2.21
N ASP A 352 -20.02 -3.44 3.28
CA ASP A 352 -20.29 -2.70 4.53
C ASP A 352 -19.64 -1.29 4.61
N GLU A 353 -18.94 -0.80 3.58
CA GLU A 353 -18.36 0.56 3.56
C GLU A 353 -19.08 1.49 2.56
N PRO A 354 -19.74 2.57 3.03
CA PRO A 354 -20.63 3.40 2.21
C PRO A 354 -19.92 4.31 1.19
N ASP A 355 -18.58 4.37 1.21
CA ASP A 355 -17.78 5.29 0.37
C ASP A 355 -16.77 4.57 -0.54
N ARG A 356 -16.89 3.24 -0.69
CA ARG A 356 -15.93 2.42 -1.46
C ARG A 356 -16.53 1.96 -2.79
N TYR A 357 -15.76 2.11 -3.87
CA TYR A 357 -16.15 1.70 -5.21
C TYR A 357 -16.52 0.20 -5.23
N LYS A 358 -17.72 -0.15 -5.73
CA LYS A 358 -18.19 -1.54 -5.87
C LYS A 358 -17.15 -2.39 -6.60
N SER A 359 -16.82 -3.55 -6.03
CA SER A 359 -15.83 -4.46 -6.59
C SER A 359 -16.27 -5.02 -7.94
N LEU A 360 -15.31 -5.51 -8.73
CA LEU A 360 -15.60 -6.11 -10.04
C LEU A 360 -16.49 -7.36 -9.92
N ALA A 361 -16.27 -8.17 -8.87
CA ALA A 361 -17.09 -9.35 -8.58
C ALA A 361 -18.54 -8.97 -8.27
N ASP A 362 -18.77 -7.89 -7.50
CA ASP A 362 -20.12 -7.42 -7.18
C ASP A 362 -20.87 -6.93 -8.41
N ARG A 363 -20.15 -6.27 -9.34
CA ARG A 363 -20.71 -5.81 -10.62
C ARG A 363 -21.10 -6.98 -11.52
N VAL A 364 -20.27 -8.02 -11.60
CA VAL A 364 -20.62 -9.27 -12.34
C VAL A 364 -21.86 -9.92 -11.73
N ARG A 365 -21.94 -10.03 -10.40
CA ARG A 365 -23.12 -10.56 -9.71
C ARG A 365 -24.38 -9.72 -9.97
N ALA A 366 -24.25 -8.40 -10.00
CA ALA A 366 -25.36 -7.48 -10.31
C ALA A 366 -25.88 -7.70 -11.74
N ILE A 367 -25.00 -7.79 -12.75
CA ILE A 367 -25.36 -8.08 -14.15
C ILE A 367 -26.08 -9.43 -14.27
N ARG A 368 -25.65 -10.45 -13.52
CA ARG A 368 -26.33 -11.77 -13.48
C ARG A 368 -27.71 -11.69 -12.84
N ARG A 369 -27.89 -10.89 -11.79
CA ARG A 369 -29.20 -10.67 -11.16
C ARG A 369 -30.15 -9.93 -12.09
N GLU A 370 -29.66 -8.91 -12.79
CA GLU A 370 -30.44 -8.14 -13.78
C GLU A 370 -30.85 -9.03 -14.96
N SER A 371 -29.90 -9.77 -15.56
CA SER A 371 -30.22 -10.68 -16.66
C SER A 371 -31.12 -11.87 -16.24
N ALA A 372 -31.03 -12.33 -14.99
CA ALA A 372 -31.96 -13.32 -14.44
C ALA A 372 -33.37 -12.74 -14.20
N GLN A 373 -33.47 -11.45 -13.87
CA GLN A 373 -34.76 -10.75 -13.74
C GLN A 373 -35.39 -10.48 -15.12
N GLU A 374 -34.59 -10.13 -16.12
CA GLU A 374 -35.03 -9.95 -17.51
C GLU A 374 -35.48 -11.28 -18.14
N ALA A 375 -34.84 -12.41 -17.80
CA ALA A 375 -35.26 -13.74 -18.26
C ALA A 375 -36.52 -14.28 -17.56
N ALA A 376 -36.94 -13.67 -16.44
CA ALA A 376 -38.12 -14.05 -15.66
C ALA A 376 -39.36 -13.19 -15.97
N GLN A 377 -39.20 -12.12 -16.75
CA GLN A 377 -40.29 -11.31 -17.32
C GLN A 377 -40.62 -11.80 -18.74
#